data_AF-A0A1Q4E5I2-F1
#
_entry.id   AF-A0A1Q4E5I2-F1
#
_cell.length_a   1.000
_cell.length_b   1.000
_cell.length_c   1.000
_cell.angle_alpha   90.00
_cell.angle_beta   90.00
_cell.angle_gamma   90.00
#
_symmetry.space_group_name_H-M   'P 1'
#
loop_
_entity.id
_entity.type
_entity.pdbx_description
1 polymer ?
#
loop_
_entity_poly.entity_id
_entity_poly.type
_entity_poly.pdbx_seq_one_letter_code
_entity_poly.pdbx_strand_id
1 'polypeptide(L)'
;MSVSSHDFSLSPRPAARLSRLGREGEPLLCLDGLMRTPAALIDYAARETRFAPVHGPQGGYPGIRAPAPLDYVEAVVRALDPAVRDAFGLGAVRLGRAECNFSLVTLAPGALLPSQRAPHIDTTDPLQFAFLHYLCGPEQGGTGFYRHRATGFEAITPERAPRYEAARAAEPVPAPGYIRGDTAEFERIAAVDAAFDRLLVYRSRQLHSGLVAGAGSADPRHGRLTANIFLTYRPA
;
A
#
# COMPACT_ATOMS: atom_id res chain seq x y z
N MET A 1 0.94 -6.22 30.98
CA MET A 1 1.24 -5.43 29.78
C MET A 1 2.66 -5.78 29.39
N SER A 2 2.85 -6.54 28.31
CA SER A 2 4.20 -6.87 27.83
C SER A 2 4.79 -5.59 27.25
N VAL A 3 5.83 -5.05 27.87
CA VAL A 3 6.63 -3.99 27.25
C VAL A 3 7.30 -4.64 26.05
N SER A 4 6.93 -4.23 24.84
CA SER A 4 7.61 -4.69 23.63
C SER A 4 9.11 -4.41 23.80
N SER A 5 9.95 -5.44 23.66
CA SER A 5 11.41 -5.28 23.67
C SER A 5 11.94 -4.54 22.45
N HIS A 6 11.06 -4.20 21.50
CA HIS A 6 11.38 -3.57 20.23
C HIS A 6 11.15 -2.06 20.30
N ASP A 7 12.11 -1.28 19.79
CA ASP A 7 11.97 0.17 19.62
C ASP A 7 11.26 0.49 18.29
N PHE A 8 9.99 0.87 18.37
CA PHE A 8 9.21 1.34 17.23
C PHE A 8 9.08 2.86 17.15
N SER A 9 10.04 3.58 17.71
CA SER A 9 9.98 5.03 17.72
C SER A 9 10.46 5.63 16.39
N LEU A 10 9.78 6.71 15.98
CA LEU A 10 10.03 7.35 14.68
C LEU A 10 11.31 8.18 14.68
N SER A 11 11.99 8.22 13.54
CA SER A 11 13.06 9.17 13.29
C SER A 11 12.58 10.61 13.53
N PRO A 12 13.38 11.48 14.16
CA PRO A 12 12.95 12.86 14.44
C PRO A 12 12.81 13.72 13.17
N ARG A 13 13.45 13.32 12.07
CA ARG A 13 13.47 14.08 10.81
C ARG A 13 13.49 13.13 9.59
N PRO A 14 12.40 12.40 9.33
CA PRO A 14 12.30 11.64 8.09
C PRO A 14 12.34 12.58 6.89
N ALA A 15 12.96 12.14 5.79
CA ALA A 15 13.00 12.94 4.57
C ALA A 15 11.65 12.80 3.84
N ALA A 16 10.81 13.84 3.94
CA ALA A 16 9.48 13.86 3.35
C ALA A 16 9.48 14.54 1.97
N ARG A 17 8.75 13.96 1.02
CA ARG A 17 8.49 14.52 -0.32
C ARG A 17 7.02 14.38 -0.67
N LEU A 18 6.41 15.47 -1.12
CA LEU A 18 5.06 15.47 -1.69
C LEU A 18 5.16 15.56 -3.21
N SER A 19 4.45 14.67 -3.89
CA SER A 19 4.33 14.67 -5.35
C SER A 19 2.86 14.58 -5.77
N ARG A 20 2.59 14.81 -7.06
CA ARG A 20 1.24 14.79 -7.65
C ARG A 20 1.17 13.67 -8.68
N LEU A 21 0.18 12.81 -8.55
CA LEU A 21 -0.03 11.67 -9.43
C LEU A 21 -0.81 12.08 -10.68
N GLY A 22 -0.27 11.71 -11.84
CA GLY A 22 -0.97 11.79 -13.11
C GLY A 22 -1.55 13.17 -13.44
N ARG A 23 -2.72 13.15 -14.09
CA ARG A 23 -3.45 14.36 -14.51
C ARG A 23 -4.44 14.83 -13.45
N GLU A 24 -4.97 13.91 -12.62
CA GLU A 24 -5.92 14.26 -11.57
C GLU A 24 -5.22 14.94 -10.38
N GLY A 25 -3.90 14.80 -10.27
CA GLY A 25 -3.10 15.52 -9.29
C GLY A 25 -3.33 15.06 -7.85
N GLU A 26 -3.76 13.81 -7.65
CA GLU A 26 -3.89 13.23 -6.32
C GLU A 26 -2.52 13.24 -5.61
N PRO A 27 -2.44 13.67 -4.34
CA PRO A 27 -1.18 13.72 -3.64
C PRO A 27 -0.62 12.32 -3.37
N LEU A 28 0.71 12.20 -3.46
CA LEU A 28 1.48 11.07 -2.97
C LEU A 28 2.56 11.61 -2.03
N LEU A 29 2.46 11.25 -0.75
CA LEU A 29 3.44 11.57 0.26
C LEU A 29 4.42 10.40 0.40
N CYS A 30 5.72 10.68 0.29
CA CYS A 30 6.80 9.71 0.45
C CYS A 30 7.69 10.16 1.61
N LEU A 31 7.99 9.26 2.54
CA LEU A 31 8.90 9.50 3.66
C LEU A 31 10.02 8.45 3.62
N ASP A 32 11.27 8.89 3.56
CA ASP A 32 12.45 8.02 3.69
C ASP A 32 13.04 8.13 5.09
N GLY A 33 13.44 6.99 5.68
CA GLY A 33 14.05 6.94 7.02
C GLY A 33 13.01 7.22 8.12
N LEU A 34 11.85 6.56 8.03
CA LEU A 34 10.72 6.77 8.94
C LEU A 34 11.05 6.40 10.39
N MET A 35 11.76 5.29 10.62
CA MET A 35 11.97 4.71 11.94
C MET A 35 13.39 5.01 12.45
N ARG A 36 13.57 5.06 13.77
CA ARG A 36 14.93 5.04 14.35
C ARG A 36 15.59 3.66 14.18
N THR A 37 14.80 2.61 14.36
CA THR A 37 15.28 1.22 14.35
C THR A 37 14.39 0.34 13.46
N PRO A 38 14.35 0.56 12.12
CA PRO A 38 13.44 -0.18 11.22
C PRO A 38 13.66 -1.70 11.24
N ALA A 39 14.89 -2.16 11.55
CA ALA A 39 15.19 -3.58 11.72
C ALA A 39 14.35 -4.25 12.81
N ALA A 40 13.90 -3.49 13.83
CA ALA A 40 13.05 -4.02 14.89
C ALA A 40 11.70 -4.53 14.36
N LEU A 41 11.17 -3.94 13.28
CA LEU A 41 9.94 -4.42 12.64
C LEU A 41 10.16 -5.73 11.89
N ILE A 42 11.32 -5.91 11.24
CA ILE A 42 11.68 -7.17 10.60
C ILE A 42 11.83 -8.26 11.67
N ASP A 43 12.55 -7.98 12.76
CA ASP A 43 12.76 -8.94 13.84
C ASP A 43 11.44 -9.34 14.49
N TYR A 44 10.55 -8.37 14.78
CA TYR A 44 9.22 -8.67 15.30
C TYR A 44 8.42 -9.53 14.31
N ALA A 45 8.37 -9.15 13.03
CA ALA A 45 7.66 -9.93 12.01
C ALA A 45 8.16 -11.38 11.98
N ALA A 46 9.47 -11.58 12.05
CA ALA A 46 10.08 -12.88 11.90
C ALA A 46 10.12 -13.75 13.16
N ARG A 47 9.93 -13.17 14.36
CA ARG A 47 10.02 -13.89 15.65
C ARG A 47 8.69 -13.97 16.39
N GLU A 48 7.89 -12.92 16.32
CA GLU A 48 6.73 -12.70 17.19
C GLU A 48 5.39 -12.91 16.46
N THR A 49 5.41 -13.10 15.13
CA THR A 49 4.19 -13.24 14.33
C THR A 49 4.17 -14.53 13.52
N ARG A 50 2.96 -14.93 13.10
CA ARG A 50 2.74 -16.07 12.21
C ARG A 50 2.06 -15.57 10.95
N PHE A 51 2.72 -15.78 9.82
CA PHE A 51 2.18 -15.41 8.53
C PHE A 51 1.24 -16.50 8.00
N ALA A 52 0.12 -16.08 7.43
CA ALA A 52 -0.84 -16.95 6.79
C ALA A 52 -1.39 -16.30 5.51
N PRO A 53 -1.85 -17.09 4.51
CA PRO A 53 -2.61 -16.56 3.40
C PRO A 53 -3.86 -15.83 3.88
N VAL A 54 -4.22 -14.74 3.21
CA VAL A 54 -5.47 -14.03 3.47
C VAL A 54 -6.34 -14.13 2.23
N HIS A 55 -7.42 -14.90 2.35
CA HIS A 55 -8.40 -15.06 1.28
C HIS A 55 -9.50 -14.00 1.43
N GLY A 56 -9.94 -13.47 0.30
CA GLY A 56 -11.09 -12.56 0.21
C GLY A 56 -11.96 -12.91 -1.00
N PRO A 57 -13.10 -12.24 -1.18
CA PRO A 57 -14.04 -12.50 -2.28
C PRO A 57 -13.38 -12.42 -3.67
N GLN A 58 -12.35 -11.57 -3.80
CA GLN A 58 -11.56 -11.43 -5.02
C GLN A 58 -10.15 -12.03 -4.89
N GLY A 59 -9.96 -13.07 -4.07
CA GLY A 59 -8.67 -13.75 -3.93
C GLY A 59 -7.72 -13.19 -2.89
N GLY A 60 -7.86 -11.91 -2.52
CA GLY A 60 -7.06 -11.27 -1.48
C GLY A 60 -5.63 -10.95 -1.90
N TYR A 61 -4.74 -10.82 -0.93
CA TYR A 61 -3.35 -10.41 -1.16
C TYR A 61 -2.52 -11.54 -1.81
N PRO A 62 -1.63 -11.27 -2.77
CA PRO A 62 -0.83 -12.29 -3.47
C PRO A 62 0.33 -12.83 -2.63
N GLY A 63 0.02 -13.36 -1.44
CA GLY A 63 0.99 -13.97 -0.55
C GLY A 63 0.44 -14.16 0.85
N ILE A 64 1.26 -13.87 1.85
CA ILE A 64 0.95 -14.11 3.26
C ILE A 64 1.00 -12.82 4.08
N ARG A 65 0.17 -12.73 5.12
CA ARG A 65 0.11 -11.59 6.02
C ARG A 65 0.16 -12.03 7.48
N ALA A 66 0.57 -11.10 8.33
CA ALA A 66 0.56 -11.23 9.78
C ALA A 66 0.21 -9.88 10.42
N PRO A 67 -0.39 -9.85 11.62
CA PRO A 67 -0.67 -8.59 12.30
C PRO A 67 0.63 -7.85 12.64
N ALA A 68 0.62 -6.52 12.50
CA ALA A 68 1.74 -5.67 12.92
C ALA A 68 1.57 -5.21 14.39
N PRO A 69 2.65 -4.80 15.08
CA PRO A 69 2.59 -4.27 16.44
C PRO A 69 1.69 -3.03 16.55
N LEU A 70 0.81 -2.97 17.56
CA LEU A 70 -0.13 -1.86 17.72
C LEU A 70 0.56 -0.55 18.11
N ASP A 71 1.62 -0.62 18.90
CA ASP A 71 2.45 0.52 19.30
C ASP A 71 3.14 1.18 18.10
N TYR A 72 3.62 0.39 17.14
CA TYR A 72 4.09 0.89 15.84
C TYR A 72 2.98 1.63 15.07
N VAL A 73 1.78 1.02 14.98
CA VAL A 73 0.65 1.63 14.26
C VAL A 73 0.25 2.96 14.90
N GLU A 74 0.12 2.99 16.22
CA GLU A 74 -0.23 4.20 16.96
C GLU A 74 0.82 5.31 16.78
N ALA A 75 2.12 4.97 16.86
CA ALA A 75 3.20 5.92 16.67
C ALA A 75 3.16 6.55 15.27
N VAL A 76 3.05 5.75 14.22
CA VAL A 76 2.99 6.23 12.83
C VAL A 76 1.76 7.09 12.59
N VAL A 77 0.57 6.61 12.97
CA VAL A 77 -0.69 7.33 12.71
C VAL A 77 -0.72 8.68 13.42
N ARG A 78 -0.35 8.74 14.70
CA ARG A 78 -0.37 9.99 15.46
C ARG A 78 0.63 11.01 14.92
N ALA A 79 1.83 10.56 14.57
CA ALA A 79 2.87 11.46 14.09
C ALA A 79 2.58 12.00 12.68
N LEU A 80 1.97 11.19 11.81
CA LEU A 80 1.71 11.58 10.42
C LEU A 80 0.34 12.21 10.20
N ASP A 81 -0.58 12.17 11.18
CA ASP A 81 -1.89 12.83 11.07
C ASP A 81 -1.81 14.28 10.57
N PRO A 82 -0.95 15.17 11.12
CA PRO A 82 -0.84 16.54 10.61
C PRO A 82 -0.38 16.61 9.14
N ALA A 83 0.60 15.79 8.77
CA ALA A 83 1.14 15.76 7.41
C ALA A 83 0.12 15.22 6.39
N VAL A 84 -0.68 14.23 6.78
CA VAL A 84 -1.77 13.70 5.94
C VAL A 84 -2.87 14.74 5.77
N ARG A 85 -3.25 15.44 6.85
CA ARG A 85 -4.25 16.52 6.75
C ARG A 85 -3.81 17.61 5.78
N ASP A 86 -2.57 18.06 5.90
CA ASP A 86 -2.01 19.10 5.06
C ASP A 86 -1.89 18.65 3.59
N ALA A 87 -1.21 17.53 3.34
CA ALA A 87 -0.94 17.03 1.99
C ALA A 87 -2.23 16.75 1.19
N PHE A 88 -3.27 16.27 1.87
CA PHE A 88 -4.53 15.86 1.25
C PHE A 88 -5.68 16.87 1.42
N GLY A 89 -5.41 18.04 2.02
CA GLY A 89 -6.39 19.11 2.20
C GLY A 89 -7.62 18.66 3.00
N LEU A 90 -7.42 17.90 4.07
CA LEU A 90 -8.53 17.39 4.87
C LEU A 90 -9.15 18.51 5.71
N GLY A 91 -10.48 18.64 5.61
CA GLY A 91 -11.25 19.57 6.43
C GLY A 91 -11.39 19.11 7.89
N ALA A 92 -12.50 19.49 8.52
CA ALA A 92 -12.81 19.06 9.88
C ALA A 92 -13.14 17.55 9.92
N VAL A 93 -12.11 16.74 10.16
CA VAL A 93 -12.20 15.28 10.31
C VAL A 93 -11.50 14.81 11.59
N ARG A 94 -11.95 13.68 12.12
CA ARG A 94 -11.32 12.99 13.26
C ARG A 94 -10.65 11.71 12.78
N LEU A 95 -9.58 11.29 13.47
CA LEU A 95 -9.01 9.96 13.28
C LEU A 95 -10.09 8.90 13.53
N GLY A 96 -10.14 7.94 12.62
CA GLY A 96 -11.02 6.77 12.66
C GLY A 96 -10.25 5.52 13.08
N ARG A 97 -10.44 4.45 12.33
CA ARG A 97 -9.77 3.16 12.56
C ARG A 97 -8.44 3.13 11.85
N ALA A 98 -7.45 2.51 12.48
CA ALA A 98 -6.20 2.11 11.85
C ALA A 98 -6.03 0.60 11.99
N GLU A 99 -5.76 -0.07 10.88
CA GLU A 99 -5.45 -1.51 10.85
C GLU A 99 -4.14 -1.70 10.13
N CYS A 100 -3.26 -2.57 10.66
CA CYS A 100 -1.98 -2.83 10.02
C CYS A 100 -1.67 -4.32 9.96
N ASN A 101 -1.18 -4.73 8.81
CA ASN A 101 -0.62 -6.06 8.61
C ASN A 101 0.77 -5.96 7.97
N PHE A 102 1.70 -6.77 8.46
CA PHE A 102 2.84 -7.17 7.65
C PHE A 102 2.34 -7.99 6.47
N SER A 103 2.96 -7.79 5.32
CA SER A 103 2.58 -8.43 4.06
C SER A 103 3.83 -8.84 3.29
N LEU A 104 3.87 -10.11 2.88
CA LEU A 104 4.94 -10.72 2.09
C LEU A 104 4.36 -11.27 0.78
N VAL A 105 4.88 -10.79 -0.35
CA VAL A 105 4.51 -11.33 -1.66
C VAL A 105 5.21 -12.66 -1.87
N THR A 106 4.46 -13.76 -1.87
CA THR A 106 5.00 -15.13 -1.98
C THR A 106 4.43 -15.90 -3.16
N LEU A 107 3.35 -15.41 -3.80
CA LEU A 107 2.79 -16.09 -4.96
C LEU A 107 3.63 -15.85 -6.22
N ALA A 108 3.90 -16.93 -6.94
CA ALA A 108 4.51 -16.88 -8.26
C ALA A 108 3.54 -16.27 -9.29
N PRO A 109 4.04 -15.63 -10.37
CA PRO A 109 3.21 -15.01 -11.40
C PRO A 109 2.10 -15.93 -11.95
N GLY A 110 2.38 -17.22 -12.14
CA GLY A 110 1.41 -18.20 -12.63
C GLY A 110 0.32 -18.61 -11.63
N ALA A 111 0.51 -18.34 -10.34
CA ALA A 111 -0.45 -18.66 -9.27
C ALA A 111 -1.40 -17.50 -8.95
N LEU A 112 -1.24 -16.34 -9.62
CA LEU A 112 -2.08 -15.17 -9.37
C LEU A 112 -3.49 -15.38 -9.88
N LEU A 113 -4.47 -14.92 -9.10
CA LEU A 113 -5.85 -14.79 -9.55
C LEU A 113 -6.01 -13.56 -10.46
N PRO A 114 -6.98 -13.52 -11.38
CA PRO A 114 -7.16 -12.38 -12.29
C PRO A 114 -7.20 -10.99 -11.61
N SER A 115 -7.83 -10.90 -10.45
CA SER A 115 -7.88 -9.69 -9.60
C SER A 115 -6.52 -9.21 -9.12
N GLN A 116 -5.53 -10.10 -9.02
CA GLN A 116 -4.17 -9.79 -8.56
C GLN A 116 -3.22 -9.41 -9.72
N ARG A 117 -3.70 -9.46 -10.97
CA ARG A 117 -2.90 -9.24 -12.19
C ARG A 117 -3.05 -7.84 -12.77
N ALA A 118 -3.95 -7.03 -12.22
CA ALA A 118 -4.25 -5.68 -12.69
C ALA A 118 -4.17 -4.64 -11.55
N PRO A 119 -4.08 -3.34 -11.87
CA PRO A 119 -4.23 -2.28 -10.89
C PRO A 119 -5.58 -2.35 -10.19
N HIS A 120 -5.60 -2.01 -8.90
CA HIS A 120 -6.78 -2.02 -8.06
C HIS A 120 -6.83 -0.76 -7.18
N ILE A 121 -7.95 -0.63 -6.48
CA ILE A 121 -8.15 0.27 -5.35
C ILE A 121 -8.47 -0.60 -4.13
N ASP A 122 -8.23 -0.10 -2.91
CA ASP A 122 -8.65 -0.81 -1.70
C ASP A 122 -10.09 -0.47 -1.32
N THR A 123 -10.53 0.76 -1.61
CA THR A 123 -11.90 1.25 -1.36
C THR A 123 -12.19 2.49 -2.19
N THR A 124 -13.46 2.84 -2.33
CA THR A 124 -13.91 4.11 -2.92
C THR A 124 -14.01 5.23 -1.88
N ASP A 125 -13.90 4.92 -0.58
CA ASP A 125 -14.02 5.88 0.52
C ASP A 125 -12.94 6.99 0.40
N PRO A 126 -13.35 8.28 0.24
CA PRO A 126 -12.40 9.37 0.12
C PRO A 126 -11.57 9.59 1.39
N LEU A 127 -12.04 9.13 2.55
CA LEU A 127 -11.41 9.34 3.85
C LEU A 127 -10.56 8.16 4.30
N GLN A 128 -10.27 7.20 3.41
CA GLN A 128 -9.34 6.10 3.69
C GLN A 128 -8.00 6.29 2.95
N PHE A 129 -6.92 6.01 3.68
CA PHE A 129 -5.54 6.15 3.23
C PHE A 129 -4.78 4.86 3.43
N ALA A 130 -3.98 4.52 2.42
CA ALA A 130 -3.02 3.43 2.48
C ALA A 130 -1.64 4.00 2.83
N PHE A 131 -1.03 3.41 3.86
CA PHE A 131 0.31 3.66 4.31
C PHE A 131 1.11 2.39 4.01
N LEU A 132 1.95 2.45 2.98
CA LEU A 132 2.74 1.30 2.52
C LEU A 132 4.19 1.50 2.95
N HIS A 133 4.60 0.84 4.03
CA HIS A 133 5.96 0.94 4.57
C HIS A 133 6.82 -0.22 4.07
N TYR A 134 7.82 0.07 3.25
CA TYR A 134 8.80 -0.90 2.79
C TYR A 134 9.84 -1.23 3.86
N LEU A 135 9.92 -2.52 4.17
CA LEU A 135 10.95 -3.12 5.03
C LEU A 135 11.88 -4.00 4.20
N CYS A 136 12.06 -3.62 2.93
CA CYS A 136 12.88 -4.32 1.95
C CYS A 136 13.55 -3.32 1.00
N GLY A 137 14.55 -3.77 0.24
CA GLY A 137 15.29 -2.94 -0.71
C GLY A 137 14.61 -2.79 -2.09
N PRO A 138 15.19 -1.93 -2.96
CA PRO A 138 14.68 -1.67 -4.31
C PRO A 138 14.68 -2.88 -5.24
N GLU A 139 15.52 -3.89 -4.97
CA GLU A 139 15.52 -5.16 -5.70
C GLU A 139 14.19 -5.91 -5.64
N GLN A 140 13.36 -5.60 -4.64
CA GLN A 140 12.01 -6.14 -4.49
C GLN A 140 10.93 -5.36 -5.28
N GLY A 141 11.35 -4.41 -6.13
CA GLY A 141 10.48 -3.64 -7.01
C GLY A 141 9.94 -2.38 -6.34
N GLY A 142 8.62 -2.21 -6.27
CA GLY A 142 8.01 -0.96 -5.81
C GLY A 142 6.49 -0.93 -5.90
N THR A 143 5.92 0.25 -6.10
CA THR A 143 4.48 0.46 -6.35
C THR A 143 4.31 1.35 -7.56
N GLY A 144 3.46 0.90 -8.48
CA GLY A 144 3.03 1.66 -9.65
C GLY A 144 1.65 2.24 -9.40
N PHE A 145 1.42 3.44 -9.93
CA PHE A 145 0.13 4.11 -9.97
C PHE A 145 -0.33 4.20 -11.41
N TYR A 146 -1.63 4.06 -11.65
CA TYR A 146 -2.16 3.82 -12.99
C TYR A 146 -3.34 4.73 -13.33
N ARG A 147 -3.53 4.93 -14.62
CA ARG A 147 -4.75 5.46 -15.23
C ARG A 147 -5.42 4.34 -16.00
N HIS A 148 -6.72 4.17 -15.79
CA HIS A 148 -7.54 3.28 -16.60
C HIS A 148 -7.87 3.96 -17.94
N ARG A 149 -7.50 3.34 -19.05
CA ARG A 149 -7.56 3.98 -20.38
C ARG A 149 -8.98 4.18 -20.89
N ALA A 150 -9.86 3.19 -20.71
CA ALA A 150 -11.24 3.26 -21.20
C ALA A 150 -12.08 4.34 -20.50
N THR A 151 -11.83 4.60 -19.21
CA THR A 151 -12.56 5.62 -18.44
C THR A 151 -11.80 6.93 -18.25
N GLY A 152 -10.48 6.91 -18.42
CA GLY A 152 -9.58 8.02 -18.10
C GLY A 152 -9.33 8.23 -16.60
N PHE A 153 -9.87 7.37 -15.72
CA PHE A 153 -9.78 7.56 -14.27
C PHE A 153 -8.43 7.14 -13.70
N GLU A 154 -7.94 7.91 -12.72
CA GLU A 154 -6.74 7.59 -11.92
C GLU A 154 -7.15 7.24 -10.49
N ALA A 155 -8.17 7.92 -9.96
CA ALA A 155 -8.85 7.59 -8.71
C ALA A 155 -10.31 7.17 -8.94
N ILE A 156 -10.78 6.17 -8.19
CA ILE A 156 -12.14 5.64 -8.29
C ILE A 156 -12.96 6.08 -7.07
N THR A 157 -13.73 7.15 -7.23
CA THR A 157 -14.68 7.63 -6.21
C THR A 157 -15.96 6.79 -6.22
N PRO A 158 -16.85 6.92 -5.20
CA PRO A 158 -18.11 6.18 -5.18
C PRO A 158 -18.97 6.43 -6.42
N GLU A 159 -18.95 7.65 -6.96
CA GLU A 159 -19.70 8.06 -8.15
C GLU A 159 -19.10 7.48 -9.44
N ARG A 160 -17.78 7.24 -9.44
CA ARG A 160 -17.05 6.68 -10.60
C ARG A 160 -17.08 5.16 -10.65
N ALA A 161 -17.26 4.50 -9.50
CA ALA A 161 -17.17 3.05 -9.37
C ALA A 161 -18.09 2.29 -10.33
N PRO A 162 -19.39 2.62 -10.49
CA PRO A 162 -20.26 1.88 -11.41
C PRO A 162 -19.76 1.90 -12.86
N ARG A 163 -19.28 3.06 -13.34
CA ARG A 163 -18.73 3.20 -14.70
C ARG A 163 -17.40 2.45 -14.86
N TYR A 164 -16.55 2.50 -13.84
CA TYR A 164 -15.28 1.77 -13.84
C TYR A 164 -15.51 0.25 -13.87
N GLU A 165 -16.39 -0.25 -13.00
CA GLU A 165 -16.74 -1.67 -12.92
C GLU A 165 -17.36 -2.19 -14.23
N ALA A 166 -18.29 -1.43 -14.83
CA ALA A 166 -18.88 -1.79 -16.12
C ALA A 166 -17.84 -1.86 -17.24
N ALA A 167 -16.88 -0.92 -17.28
CA ALA A 167 -15.79 -0.95 -18.24
C ALA A 167 -14.86 -2.16 -18.01
N ARG A 168 -14.45 -2.40 -16.76
CA ARG A 168 -13.61 -3.54 -16.39
C ARG A 168 -14.26 -4.90 -16.68
N ALA A 169 -15.58 -5.00 -16.57
CA ALA A 169 -16.32 -6.23 -16.89
C ALA A 169 -16.39 -6.53 -18.39
N ALA A 170 -16.29 -5.51 -19.25
CA ALA A 170 -16.27 -5.65 -20.71
C ALA A 170 -14.86 -5.94 -21.26
N GLU A 171 -13.82 -5.79 -20.44
CA GLU A 171 -12.43 -5.98 -20.84
C GLU A 171 -11.98 -7.44 -20.76
N PRO A 172 -10.97 -7.84 -21.55
CA PRO A 172 -10.44 -9.18 -21.49
C PRO A 172 -9.81 -9.46 -20.12
N VAL A 173 -9.81 -10.74 -19.75
CA VAL A 173 -9.12 -11.20 -18.54
C VAL A 173 -7.62 -10.86 -18.66
N PRO A 174 -7.01 -10.21 -17.65
CA PRO A 174 -5.60 -9.86 -17.69
C PRO A 174 -4.70 -11.09 -17.89
N ALA A 175 -3.66 -10.91 -18.70
CA ALA A 175 -2.64 -11.93 -18.93
C ALA A 175 -2.02 -12.40 -17.60
N PRO A 176 -1.60 -13.69 -17.50
CA PRO A 176 -0.98 -14.20 -16.29
C PRO A 176 0.24 -13.39 -15.85
N GLY A 177 0.37 -13.17 -14.53
CA GLY A 177 1.50 -12.50 -13.91
C GLY A 177 1.19 -11.11 -13.36
N TYR A 178 2.17 -10.55 -12.65
CA TYR A 178 2.09 -9.19 -12.15
C TYR A 178 2.15 -8.20 -13.32
N ILE A 179 1.34 -7.14 -13.26
CA ILE A 179 1.39 -6.07 -14.25
C ILE A 179 2.80 -5.46 -14.32
N ARG A 180 3.29 -5.22 -15.54
CA ARG A 180 4.59 -4.61 -15.81
C ARG A 180 4.41 -3.44 -16.78
N GLY A 181 4.64 -2.23 -16.30
CA GLY A 181 4.48 -1.03 -17.13
C GLY A 181 3.04 -0.85 -17.61
N ASP A 182 2.88 -0.44 -18.85
CA ASP A 182 1.56 -0.19 -19.46
C ASP A 182 0.94 -1.48 -20.02
N THR A 183 -0.39 -1.50 -20.07
CA THR A 183 -1.19 -2.49 -20.84
C THR A 183 -2.15 -1.76 -21.78
N ALA A 184 -2.96 -2.52 -22.53
CA ALA A 184 -4.02 -1.95 -23.37
C ALA A 184 -5.13 -1.28 -22.54
N GLU A 185 -5.32 -1.69 -21.29
CA GLU A 185 -6.34 -1.19 -20.36
C GLU A 185 -5.78 -0.14 -19.39
N PHE A 186 -4.47 -0.18 -19.08
CA PHE A 186 -3.85 0.70 -18.09
C PHE A 186 -2.60 1.40 -18.61
N GLU A 187 -2.45 2.67 -18.22
CA GLU A 187 -1.24 3.48 -18.40
C GLU A 187 -0.60 3.67 -17.02
N ARG A 188 0.70 3.39 -16.87
CA ARG A 188 1.41 3.68 -15.63
C ARG A 188 1.77 5.15 -15.59
N ILE A 189 1.17 5.88 -14.66
CA ILE A 189 1.32 7.34 -14.53
C ILE A 189 2.44 7.73 -13.54
N ALA A 190 2.79 6.84 -12.61
CA ALA A 190 3.91 7.02 -11.71
C ALA A 190 4.40 5.66 -11.20
N ALA A 191 5.63 5.64 -10.71
CA ALA A 191 6.20 4.51 -9.99
C ALA A 191 7.09 5.04 -8.87
N VAL A 192 7.08 4.35 -7.74
CA VAL A 192 8.03 4.57 -6.66
C VAL A 192 8.67 3.24 -6.31
N ASP A 193 9.99 3.20 -6.40
CA ASP A 193 10.76 2.03 -6.01
C ASP A 193 10.67 1.82 -4.49
N ALA A 194 10.67 0.55 -4.10
CA ALA A 194 10.88 0.18 -2.72
C ALA A 194 12.24 0.73 -2.27
N ALA A 195 12.30 1.18 -1.03
CA ALA A 195 13.55 1.48 -0.36
C ALA A 195 13.37 1.10 1.11
N PHE A 196 14.42 0.59 1.73
CA PHE A 196 14.32 0.20 3.12
C PHE A 196 13.95 1.40 3.99
N ASP A 197 12.95 1.24 4.86
CA ASP A 197 12.39 2.28 5.73
C ASP A 197 11.73 3.46 4.98
N ARG A 198 11.20 3.19 3.77
CA ARG A 198 10.37 4.12 3.00
C ARG A 198 8.89 3.88 3.24
N LEU A 199 8.17 4.91 3.60
CA LEU A 199 6.72 4.93 3.69
C LEU A 199 6.10 5.74 2.55
N LEU A 200 5.13 5.15 1.86
CA LEU A 200 4.22 5.85 0.95
C LEU A 200 2.87 6.07 1.61
N VAL A 201 2.29 7.25 1.45
CA VAL A 201 0.91 7.55 1.85
C VAL A 201 0.14 8.09 0.65
N TYR A 202 -0.98 7.44 0.32
CA TYR A 202 -1.89 7.81 -0.76
C TYR A 202 -3.33 7.46 -0.38
N ARG A 203 -4.33 8.06 -1.04
CA ARG A 203 -5.73 7.67 -0.83
C ARG A 203 -5.96 6.27 -1.36
N SER A 204 -6.66 5.44 -0.60
CA SER A 204 -6.96 4.03 -0.95
C SER A 204 -7.81 3.86 -2.22
N ARG A 205 -8.39 4.95 -2.74
CA ARG A 205 -9.12 5.01 -4.01
C ARG A 205 -8.25 5.21 -5.25
N GLN A 206 -6.94 5.43 -5.09
CA GLN A 206 -6.02 5.59 -6.19
C GLN A 206 -5.73 4.24 -6.85
N LEU A 207 -5.82 4.16 -8.18
CA LEU A 207 -5.44 2.95 -8.92
C LEU A 207 -3.95 2.67 -8.77
N HIS A 208 -3.61 1.51 -8.23
CA HIS A 208 -2.25 1.13 -7.94
C HIS A 208 -2.01 -0.38 -8.05
N SER A 209 -0.75 -0.78 -8.15
CA SER A 209 -0.34 -2.17 -8.09
C SER A 209 1.11 -2.30 -7.60
N GLY A 210 1.41 -3.41 -6.92
CA GLY A 210 2.78 -3.74 -6.57
C GLY A 210 3.59 -4.03 -7.83
N LEU A 211 4.74 -3.36 -7.99
CA LEU A 211 5.72 -3.72 -9.00
C LEU A 211 6.56 -4.86 -8.42
N VAL A 212 6.29 -6.08 -8.88
CA VAL A 212 6.90 -7.31 -8.36
C VAL A 212 7.61 -8.03 -9.50
N ALA A 213 8.89 -8.33 -9.31
CA ALA A 213 9.69 -9.01 -10.32
C ALA A 213 9.37 -10.52 -10.42
N GLY A 214 9.05 -11.17 -9.30
CA GLY A 214 8.75 -12.60 -9.21
C GLY A 214 8.28 -13.03 -7.82
N ALA A 215 8.20 -14.34 -7.57
CA ALA A 215 7.87 -14.87 -6.24
C ALA A 215 8.96 -14.46 -5.23
N GLY A 216 8.54 -13.87 -4.10
CA GLY A 216 9.43 -13.52 -3.00
C GLY A 216 9.53 -14.63 -1.96
N SER A 217 10.56 -14.54 -1.11
CA SER A 217 10.69 -15.41 0.07
C SER A 217 9.53 -15.21 1.04
N ALA A 218 9.11 -16.30 1.71
CA ALA A 218 8.19 -16.24 2.85
C ALA A 218 8.88 -15.84 4.16
N ASP A 219 10.21 -15.72 4.18
CA ASP A 219 10.95 -15.21 5.32
C ASP A 219 10.94 -13.67 5.31
N PRO A 220 10.40 -12.99 6.35
CA PRO A 220 10.38 -11.53 6.45
C PRO A 220 11.75 -10.87 6.32
N ARG A 221 12.85 -11.59 6.61
CA ARG A 221 14.23 -11.07 6.49
C ARG A 221 14.74 -11.00 5.05
N HIS A 222 14.12 -11.74 4.14
CA HIS A 222 14.61 -11.94 2.77
C HIS A 222 13.56 -11.65 1.69
N GLY A 223 12.28 -11.58 2.07
CA GLY A 223 11.18 -11.32 1.14
C GLY A 223 10.89 -9.83 0.96
N ARG A 224 9.96 -9.52 0.05
CA ARG A 224 9.36 -8.20 -0.10
C ARG A 224 8.41 -7.92 1.08
N LEU A 225 8.99 -7.64 2.24
CA LEU A 225 8.25 -7.31 3.46
C LEU A 225 7.76 -5.86 3.39
N THR A 226 6.47 -5.69 3.65
CA THR A 226 5.85 -4.36 3.83
C THR A 226 4.99 -4.36 5.08
N ALA A 227 4.89 -3.23 5.78
CA ALA A 227 3.88 -2.98 6.80
C ALA A 227 2.82 -2.03 6.22
N ASN A 228 1.59 -2.52 6.11
CA ASN A 228 0.53 -1.82 5.38
C ASN A 228 -0.53 -1.36 6.37
N ILE A 229 -0.58 -0.05 6.65
CA ILE A 229 -1.60 0.55 7.52
C ILE A 229 -2.72 1.10 6.63
N PHE A 230 -3.96 0.72 6.92
CA PHE A 230 -5.15 1.38 6.39
C PHE A 230 -5.72 2.28 7.46
N LEU A 231 -5.62 3.60 7.24
CA LEU A 231 -6.12 4.63 8.14
C LEU A 231 -7.40 5.22 7.58
N THR A 232 -8.47 5.22 8.37
CA THR A 232 -9.68 5.98 8.06
C THR A 232 -9.75 7.26 8.86
N TYR A 233 -10.35 8.28 8.26
CA TYR A 233 -10.88 9.45 8.92
C TYR A 233 -12.40 9.38 8.92
N ARG A 234 -13.02 10.13 9.83
CA ARG A 234 -14.47 10.32 9.86
C ARG A 234 -14.79 11.81 9.92
N PRO A 235 -15.94 12.24 9.37
CA PRO A 235 -16.45 13.60 9.59
C PRO A 235 -16.46 13.94 11.08
N ALA A 236 -16.15 15.21 11.40
CA ALA A 236 -16.04 15.69 12.78
C ALA A 236 -17.37 15.69 13.54
#